data_AF-A0A843B8A5-F1
#
_entry.id   AF-A0A843B8A5-F1
#
_cell.length_a   1.000
_cell.length_b   1.000
_cell.length_c   1.000
_cell.angle_alpha   90.00
_cell.angle_beta   90.00
_cell.angle_gamma   90.00
#
_symmetry.space_group_name_H-M   'P 1'
#
loop_
_entity.id
_entity.type
_entity.pdbx_description
1 polymer ?
#
loop_
_entity_poly.entity_id
_entity_poly.type
_entity_poly.pdbx_seq_one_letter_code
_entity_poly.pdbx_strand_id
1 'polypeptide(L)'
;MKNVVQEIFEPQIIYGYFRCRSLGESLEVEGDSGTVVFDFPRSHRPDHLCISDYFGSEDVVAFQACTAGAAANRIISEWSDAGRIVDAYYLNGLATEFVEAMASWTNRIIRRQMGREQGCLRYSWGYPDCPDVAQHRLVWDILKPDRIGMKLTPSGQITPDLSTVAIVVHHPDAKYSK
;
A
#
# COMPACT_ATOMS: atom_id res chain seq x y z
N MET A 1 -17.83 12.84 -20.97
CA MET A 1 -16.68 12.89 -20.02
C MET A 1 -16.93 12.08 -18.75
N LYS A 2 -17.99 12.33 -17.94
CA LYS A 2 -18.26 11.50 -16.74
C LYS A 2 -18.40 9.99 -17.04
N ASN A 3 -19.07 9.63 -18.13
CA ASN A 3 -19.31 8.22 -18.48
C ASN A 3 -18.05 7.48 -18.94
N VAL A 4 -17.15 8.13 -19.69
CA VAL A 4 -15.91 7.49 -20.21
C VAL A 4 -14.89 7.22 -19.09
N VAL A 5 -14.82 8.12 -18.08
CA VAL A 5 -13.94 7.89 -16.92
C VAL A 5 -14.43 6.73 -16.06
N GLN A 6 -15.75 6.57 -15.90
CA GLN A 6 -16.35 5.44 -15.18
C GLN A 6 -16.20 4.10 -15.90
N GLU A 7 -15.95 4.10 -17.21
CA GLU A 7 -15.69 2.87 -17.98
C GLU A 7 -14.25 2.37 -17.84
N ILE A 8 -13.30 3.25 -17.49
CA ILE A 8 -11.86 2.91 -17.41
C ILE A 8 -11.40 2.73 -15.96
N PHE A 9 -11.83 3.61 -15.06
CA PHE A 9 -11.39 3.59 -13.66
C PHE A 9 -12.56 3.30 -12.72
N GLU A 10 -12.35 2.33 -11.84
CA GLU A 10 -13.27 1.96 -10.76
C GLU A 10 -12.52 2.19 -9.41
N PRO A 11 -12.18 3.45 -9.09
CA PRO A 11 -11.27 3.75 -7.98
C PRO A 11 -11.88 3.31 -6.64
N GLN A 12 -11.12 2.53 -5.88
CA GLN A 12 -11.47 2.16 -4.51
C GLN A 12 -10.30 2.39 -3.56
N ILE A 13 -10.61 2.74 -2.32
CA ILE A 13 -9.66 3.01 -1.24
C ILE A 13 -10.17 2.35 0.03
N ILE A 14 -9.27 1.70 0.76
CA ILE A 14 -9.49 1.27 2.13
C ILE A 14 -8.26 1.61 2.96
N TYR A 15 -8.46 2.10 4.17
CA TYR A 15 -7.40 2.34 5.14
C TYR A 15 -7.93 2.07 6.54
N GLY A 16 -7.01 1.78 7.47
CA GLY A 16 -7.35 1.41 8.84
C GLY A 16 -6.23 1.73 9.81
N TYR A 17 -6.58 1.81 11.08
CA TYR A 17 -5.68 2.06 12.20
C TYR A 17 -5.74 0.88 13.16
N PHE A 18 -4.58 0.43 13.61
CA PHE A 18 -4.45 -0.77 14.43
C PHE A 18 -3.49 -0.50 15.58
N ARG A 19 -3.79 -1.07 16.76
CA ARG A 19 -2.83 -1.08 17.86
C ARG A 19 -1.62 -1.91 17.43
N CYS A 20 -0.44 -1.41 17.76
CA CYS A 20 0.79 -2.12 17.49
C CYS A 20 1.81 -1.94 18.60
N ARG A 21 2.81 -2.81 18.58
CA ARG A 21 4.01 -2.69 19.40
C ARG A 21 5.23 -3.15 18.63
N SER A 22 6.32 -2.41 18.79
CA SER A 22 7.61 -2.78 18.23
C SER A 22 8.28 -3.86 19.06
N LEU A 23 8.87 -4.86 18.39
CA LEU A 23 9.69 -5.90 19.00
C LEU A 23 10.90 -6.21 18.10
N GLY A 24 12.01 -5.52 18.34
CA GLY A 24 13.22 -5.71 17.52
C GLY A 24 12.99 -5.27 16.08
N GLU A 25 13.13 -6.20 15.13
CA GLU A 25 12.90 -5.97 13.69
C GLU A 25 11.46 -6.27 13.26
N SER A 26 10.60 -6.58 14.21
CA SER A 26 9.20 -6.93 13.96
C SER A 26 8.24 -5.88 14.52
N LEU A 27 7.08 -5.76 13.89
CA LEU A 27 5.94 -4.98 14.36
C LEU A 27 4.76 -5.92 14.57
N GLU A 28 4.38 -6.10 15.84
CA GLU A 28 3.16 -6.83 16.17
C GLU A 28 1.96 -5.90 16.04
N VAL A 29 0.91 -6.37 15.37
CA VAL A 29 -0.29 -5.58 15.06
C VAL A 29 -1.53 -6.37 15.47
N GLU A 30 -2.39 -5.75 16.27
CA GLU A 30 -3.65 -6.36 16.70
C GLU A 30 -4.68 -6.31 15.56
N GLY A 31 -5.17 -7.49 15.15
CA GLY A 31 -6.29 -7.64 14.23
C GLY A 31 -7.50 -8.30 14.88
N ASP A 32 -8.63 -8.32 14.17
CA ASP A 32 -9.89 -8.92 14.65
C ASP A 32 -9.74 -10.40 15.06
N SER A 33 -8.88 -11.14 14.35
CA SER A 33 -8.66 -12.58 14.52
C SER A 33 -7.44 -12.91 15.40
N GLY A 34 -6.80 -11.90 15.99
CA GLY A 34 -5.57 -12.03 16.74
C GLY A 34 -4.44 -11.15 16.20
N THR A 35 -3.26 -11.29 16.81
CA THR A 35 -2.08 -10.51 16.45
C THR A 35 -1.40 -11.07 15.21
N VAL A 36 -1.09 -10.20 14.24
CA VAL A 36 -0.19 -10.49 13.12
C VAL A 36 1.17 -9.85 13.36
N VAL A 37 2.23 -10.43 12.82
CA VAL A 37 3.61 -9.95 13.03
C VAL A 37 4.23 -9.64 11.68
N PHE A 38 4.57 -8.37 11.45
CA PHE A 38 5.31 -7.94 10.27
C PHE A 38 6.80 -7.91 10.58
N ASP A 39 7.62 -8.38 9.65
CA ASP A 39 9.08 -8.38 9.78
C ASP A 39 9.71 -7.40 8.79
N PHE A 40 10.61 -6.56 9.27
CA PHE A 40 11.26 -5.54 8.44
C PHE A 40 12.78 -5.67 8.56
N PRO A 41 13.52 -5.70 7.43
CA PRO A 41 14.96 -5.83 7.50
C PRO A 41 15.58 -4.58 8.09
N ARG A 42 16.57 -4.77 8.96
CA ARG A 42 17.43 -3.67 9.38
C ARG A 42 18.39 -3.30 8.27
N SER A 43 18.44 -2.01 7.96
CA SER A 43 19.31 -1.47 6.94
C SER A 43 20.80 -1.68 7.29
N HIS A 44 21.60 -2.06 6.29
CA HIS A 44 23.06 -2.11 6.41
C HIS A 44 23.73 -0.75 6.22
N ARG A 45 22.95 0.31 5.97
CA ARG A 45 23.44 1.68 5.86
C ARG A 45 23.79 2.27 7.22
N PRO A 46 24.56 3.37 7.31
CA PRO A 46 25.08 3.89 8.57
C PRO A 46 24.02 4.18 9.64
N ASP A 47 22.81 4.55 9.22
CA ASP A 47 21.71 4.86 10.14
C ASP A 47 21.03 3.61 10.72
N HIS A 48 21.32 2.41 10.19
CA HIS A 48 20.82 1.11 10.65
C HIS A 48 19.30 1.06 10.91
N LEU A 49 18.53 1.78 10.09
CA LEU A 49 17.09 1.96 10.25
C LEU A 49 16.33 0.64 10.03
N CYS A 50 15.30 0.42 10.84
CA CYS A 50 14.25 -0.55 10.61
C CYS A 50 12.88 0.14 10.77
N ILE A 51 11.87 -0.28 9.98
CA ILE A 51 10.51 0.31 10.07
C ILE A 51 9.92 0.16 11.48
N SER A 52 10.17 -0.97 12.15
CA SER A 52 9.70 -1.23 13.51
C SER A 52 10.26 -0.23 14.54
N ASP A 53 11.43 0.34 14.31
CA ASP A 53 12.07 1.29 15.24
C ASP A 53 11.28 2.59 15.41
N TYR A 54 10.38 2.89 14.46
CA TYR A 54 9.54 4.10 14.49
C TYR A 54 8.27 3.97 15.33
N PHE A 55 8.03 2.81 15.95
CA PHE A 55 6.84 2.54 16.76
C PHE A 55 7.21 2.26 18.21
N GLY A 56 6.35 2.70 19.13
CA GLY A 56 6.50 2.43 20.57
C GLY A 56 6.08 1.01 20.99
N SER A 57 6.14 0.76 22.31
CA SER A 57 5.63 -0.48 22.92
C SER A 57 4.11 -0.53 23.04
N GLU A 58 3.44 0.64 22.95
CA GLU A 58 1.99 0.81 22.91
C GLU A 58 1.70 1.94 21.93
N ASP A 59 1.45 1.60 20.67
CA ASP A 59 1.36 2.58 19.59
C ASP A 59 0.25 2.25 18.58
N VAL A 60 0.11 3.08 17.55
CA VAL A 60 -0.84 2.92 16.46
C VAL A 60 -0.13 2.98 15.11
N VAL A 61 -0.42 1.99 14.28
CA VAL A 61 0.00 1.92 12.89
C VAL A 61 -1.21 2.09 11.97
N ALA A 62 -1.00 2.73 10.82
CA ALA A 62 -2.01 2.78 9.77
C ALA A 62 -1.56 1.96 8.55
N PHE A 63 -2.52 1.33 7.89
CA PHE A 63 -2.33 0.66 6.60
C PHE A 63 -3.30 1.26 5.59
N GLN A 64 -2.91 1.28 4.33
CA GLN A 64 -3.76 1.68 3.22
C GLN A 64 -3.62 0.74 2.03
N ALA A 65 -4.72 0.59 1.29
CA ALA A 65 -4.77 -0.07 0.00
C ALA A 65 -5.62 0.76 -0.96
N CYS A 66 -5.09 0.99 -2.17
CA CYS A 66 -5.76 1.74 -3.23
C CYS A 66 -5.73 0.90 -4.52
N THR A 67 -6.81 0.95 -5.30
CA THR A 67 -6.89 0.28 -6.60
C THR A 67 -7.62 1.16 -7.62
N ALA A 68 -7.15 1.14 -8.87
CA ALA A 68 -7.86 1.73 -10.00
C ALA A 68 -9.04 0.85 -10.48
N GLY A 69 -9.18 -0.35 -9.92
CA GLY A 69 -10.15 -1.36 -10.33
C GLY A 69 -9.65 -2.24 -11.49
N ALA A 70 -10.46 -3.22 -11.87
CA ALA A 70 -10.05 -4.22 -12.86
C ALA A 70 -10.27 -3.75 -14.30
N ALA A 71 -11.14 -2.75 -14.52
CA ALA A 71 -11.45 -2.23 -15.86
C ALA A 71 -10.20 -1.75 -16.61
N ALA A 72 -9.35 -0.93 -15.98
CA ALA A 72 -8.15 -0.41 -16.62
C ALA A 72 -7.20 -1.53 -17.07
N ASN A 73 -6.91 -2.52 -16.21
CA ASN A 73 -6.09 -3.68 -16.58
C ASN A 73 -6.67 -4.46 -17.77
N ARG A 74 -7.99 -4.67 -17.81
CA ARG A 74 -8.66 -5.35 -18.94
C ARG A 74 -8.48 -4.57 -20.24
N ILE A 75 -8.75 -3.27 -20.24
CA ILE A 75 -8.62 -2.41 -21.43
C ILE A 75 -7.17 -2.37 -21.94
N ILE A 76 -6.19 -2.29 -21.03
CA ILE A 76 -4.77 -2.33 -21.38
C ILE A 76 -4.42 -3.66 -22.07
N SER A 77 -4.90 -4.79 -21.55
CA SER A 77 -4.70 -6.11 -22.16
C SER A 77 -5.36 -6.19 -23.54
N GLU A 78 -6.63 -5.80 -23.65
CA GLU A 78 -7.39 -5.81 -24.91
C GLU A 78 -6.73 -4.94 -25.99
N TRP A 79 -6.25 -3.74 -25.64
CA TRP A 79 -5.55 -2.87 -26.58
C TRP A 79 -4.19 -3.44 -26.98
N SER A 80 -3.48 -4.07 -26.05
CA SER A 80 -2.21 -4.74 -26.34
C SER A 80 -2.40 -5.90 -27.32
N ASP A 81 -3.38 -6.76 -27.06
CA ASP A 81 -3.72 -7.92 -27.90
C ASP A 81 -4.23 -7.50 -29.29
N ALA A 82 -4.89 -6.34 -29.40
CA ALA A 82 -5.33 -5.75 -30.66
C ALA A 82 -4.21 -5.00 -31.43
N GLY A 83 -2.97 -5.03 -30.96
CA GLY A 83 -1.83 -4.35 -31.60
C GLY A 83 -1.75 -2.84 -31.35
N ARG A 84 -2.61 -2.29 -30.48
CA ARG A 84 -2.61 -0.86 -30.06
C ARG A 84 -1.64 -0.63 -28.89
N ILE A 85 -0.39 -1.06 -29.06
CA ILE A 85 0.63 -1.09 -28.00
C ILE A 85 0.89 0.30 -27.40
N VAL A 86 0.95 1.34 -28.24
CA VAL A 86 1.20 2.72 -27.79
C VAL A 86 0.06 3.24 -26.92
N ASP A 87 -1.18 2.99 -27.30
CA ASP A 87 -2.36 3.41 -26.52
C ASP A 87 -2.40 2.67 -25.18
N ALA A 88 -2.13 1.37 -25.18
CA ALA A 88 -2.06 0.55 -23.97
C ALA A 88 -0.96 1.05 -23.01
N TYR A 89 0.22 1.39 -23.54
CA TYR A 89 1.32 1.97 -22.77
C TYR A 89 0.93 3.30 -22.13
N TYR A 90 0.29 4.21 -22.88
CA TYR A 90 -0.16 5.49 -22.34
C TYR A 90 -1.23 5.33 -21.28
N LEU A 91 -2.20 4.43 -21.49
CA LEU A 91 -3.22 4.15 -20.49
C LEU A 91 -2.61 3.55 -19.22
N ASN A 92 -1.65 2.63 -19.34
CA ASN A 92 -0.95 2.07 -18.19
C ASN A 92 -0.22 3.15 -17.40
N GLY A 93 0.53 4.03 -18.08
CA GLY A 93 1.20 5.16 -17.42
C GLY A 93 0.22 6.07 -16.67
N LEU A 94 -0.89 6.45 -17.32
CA LEU A 94 -1.93 7.27 -16.69
C LEU A 94 -2.55 6.56 -15.47
N ALA A 95 -2.83 5.27 -15.57
CA ALA A 95 -3.43 4.49 -14.50
C ALA A 95 -2.49 4.33 -13.30
N THR A 96 -1.21 4.11 -13.54
CA THR A 96 -0.18 4.05 -12.49
C THR A 96 -0.10 5.38 -11.73
N GLU A 97 0.00 6.50 -12.43
CA GLU A 97 0.02 7.83 -11.80
C GLU A 97 -1.28 8.13 -11.04
N PHE A 98 -2.41 7.66 -11.57
CA PHE A 98 -3.69 7.78 -10.89
C PHE A 98 -3.73 7.02 -9.55
N VAL A 99 -3.21 5.78 -9.51
CA VAL A 99 -3.10 4.98 -8.27
C VAL A 99 -2.18 5.67 -7.26
N GLU A 100 -1.04 6.21 -7.70
CA GLU A 100 -0.15 6.95 -6.80
C GLU A 100 -0.75 8.26 -6.29
N ALA A 101 -1.53 8.95 -7.11
CA ALA A 101 -2.30 10.11 -6.69
C ALA A 101 -3.36 9.73 -5.64
N MET A 102 -4.07 8.61 -5.83
CA MET A 102 -5.01 8.07 -4.85
C MET A 102 -4.32 7.76 -3.52
N ALA A 103 -3.20 7.05 -3.54
CA ALA A 103 -2.49 6.67 -2.33
C ALA A 103 -1.85 7.88 -1.63
N SER A 104 -1.39 8.88 -2.39
CA SER A 104 -0.97 10.17 -1.85
C SER A 104 -2.13 10.93 -1.19
N TRP A 105 -3.31 10.91 -1.79
CA TRP A 105 -4.52 11.50 -1.23
C TRP A 105 -4.96 10.80 0.06
N THR A 106 -5.00 9.47 0.06
CA THR A 106 -5.29 8.65 1.24
C THR A 106 -4.30 8.93 2.37
N ASN A 107 -3.02 9.05 2.06
CA ASN A 107 -2.01 9.40 3.06
C ASN A 107 -2.24 10.79 3.69
N ARG A 108 -2.75 11.76 2.92
CA ARG A 108 -3.11 13.08 3.45
C ARG A 108 -4.32 13.01 4.39
N ILE A 109 -5.30 12.16 4.08
CA ILE A 109 -6.42 11.88 4.97
C ILE A 109 -5.90 11.26 6.28
N ILE A 110 -5.05 10.22 6.17
CA ILE A 110 -4.49 9.53 7.33
C ILE A 110 -3.71 10.50 8.23
N ARG A 111 -2.82 11.29 7.63
CA ARG A 111 -2.03 12.31 8.33
C ARG A 111 -2.91 13.30 9.10
N ARG A 112 -3.98 13.79 8.45
CA ARG A 112 -4.93 14.73 9.07
C ARG A 112 -5.66 14.09 10.24
N GLN A 113 -6.13 12.86 10.09
CA GLN A 113 -6.87 12.14 11.15
C GLN A 113 -5.98 11.80 12.35
N MET A 114 -4.69 11.54 12.13
CA MET A 114 -3.71 11.35 13.21
C MET A 114 -3.25 12.67 13.86
N GLY A 115 -3.73 13.83 13.40
CA GLY A 115 -3.33 15.13 13.93
C GLY A 115 -1.85 15.45 13.71
N ARG A 116 -1.24 14.92 12.65
CA ARG A 116 0.20 15.07 12.38
C ARG A 116 0.46 16.16 11.35
N GLU A 117 1.40 17.06 11.62
CA GLU A 117 1.89 18.04 10.62
C GLU A 117 3.01 17.44 9.75
N GLN A 118 3.87 16.62 10.35
CA GLN A 118 5.01 15.93 9.74
C GLN A 118 4.94 14.42 9.99
N GLY A 119 5.75 13.61 9.30
CA GLY A 119 5.70 12.14 9.37
C GLY A 119 4.68 11.53 8.41
N CYS A 120 4.06 10.40 8.77
CA CYS A 120 3.16 9.61 7.92
C CYS A 120 3.81 9.25 6.58
N LEU A 121 5.01 8.69 6.62
CA LEU A 121 5.70 8.19 5.43
C LEU A 121 5.12 6.82 5.05
N ARG A 122 4.82 6.63 3.75
CA ARG A 122 4.32 5.36 3.21
C ARG A 122 5.49 4.45 2.86
N TYR A 123 5.48 3.21 3.34
CA TYR A 123 6.37 2.17 2.86
C TYR A 123 5.51 1.10 2.18
N SER A 124 5.78 0.84 0.92
CA SER A 124 5.11 -0.21 0.15
C SER A 124 5.99 -1.46 0.12
N TRP A 125 5.38 -2.64 0.10
CA TRP A 125 6.13 -3.89 -0.01
C TRP A 125 6.80 -4.00 -1.40
N GLY A 126 7.95 -4.68 -1.44
CA GLY A 126 8.79 -4.81 -2.63
C GLY A 126 9.86 -3.72 -2.76
N TYR A 127 9.88 -2.74 -1.85
CA TYR A 127 10.93 -1.73 -1.72
C TYR A 127 11.97 -2.13 -0.66
N PRO A 128 13.18 -1.53 -0.65
CA PRO A 128 14.28 -1.98 0.22
C PRO A 128 13.96 -2.06 1.73
N ASP A 129 13.19 -1.11 2.25
CA ASP A 129 12.79 -1.06 3.67
C ASP A 129 11.73 -2.12 4.05
N CYS A 130 11.05 -2.69 3.06
CA CYS A 130 9.99 -3.69 3.24
C CYS A 130 9.93 -4.62 2.00
N PRO A 131 10.91 -5.49 1.79
CA PRO A 131 11.08 -6.18 0.50
C PRO A 131 10.17 -7.40 0.33
N ASP A 132 9.66 -7.98 1.42
CA ASP A 132 8.96 -9.25 1.40
C ASP A 132 7.48 -9.11 1.02
N VAL A 133 7.20 -9.18 -0.29
CA VAL A 133 5.85 -9.12 -0.86
C VAL A 133 4.88 -10.18 -0.29
N ALA A 134 5.37 -11.30 0.25
CA ALA A 134 4.51 -12.32 0.84
C ALA A 134 3.73 -11.81 2.07
N GLN A 135 4.26 -10.81 2.77
CA GLN A 135 3.63 -10.18 3.93
C GLN A 135 2.36 -9.39 3.59
N HIS A 136 2.03 -9.17 2.31
CA HIS A 136 0.70 -8.68 1.95
C HIS A 136 -0.44 -9.52 2.51
N ARG A 137 -0.24 -10.83 2.72
CA ARG A 137 -1.25 -11.69 3.36
C ARG A 137 -1.64 -11.20 4.75
N LEU A 138 -0.66 -10.72 5.53
CA LEU A 138 -0.88 -10.14 6.85
C LEU A 138 -1.71 -8.86 6.77
N VAL A 139 -1.49 -8.04 5.73
CA VAL A 139 -2.33 -6.87 5.47
C VAL A 139 -3.77 -7.29 5.13
N TRP A 140 -3.95 -8.39 4.39
CA TRP A 140 -5.28 -8.93 4.10
C TRP A 140 -6.00 -9.42 5.35
N ASP A 141 -5.28 -10.02 6.29
CA ASP A 141 -5.86 -10.50 7.54
C ASP A 141 -6.43 -9.36 8.40
N ILE A 142 -5.80 -8.18 8.39
CA ILE A 142 -6.20 -7.03 9.22
C ILE A 142 -7.07 -6.00 8.47
N LEU A 143 -6.65 -5.58 7.27
CA LEU A 143 -7.28 -4.47 6.52
C LEU A 143 -8.43 -4.96 5.65
N LYS A 144 -8.44 -6.24 5.26
CA LYS A 144 -9.43 -6.89 4.40
C LYS A 144 -9.66 -6.13 3.06
N PRO A 145 -8.63 -5.90 2.23
CA PRO A 145 -8.79 -5.24 0.92
C PRO A 145 -9.68 -6.00 -0.08
N ASP A 146 -10.02 -7.26 0.19
CA ASP A 146 -11.06 -7.99 -0.55
C ASP A 146 -12.41 -7.27 -0.58
N ARG A 147 -12.71 -6.47 0.45
CA ARG A 147 -13.91 -5.61 0.53
C ARG A 147 -13.98 -4.56 -0.58
N ILE A 148 -12.84 -4.20 -1.17
CA ILE A 148 -12.75 -3.27 -2.31
C ILE A 148 -12.34 -3.97 -3.61
N GLY A 149 -12.51 -5.29 -3.68
CA GLY A 149 -12.30 -6.08 -4.90
C GLY A 149 -10.85 -6.47 -5.17
N MET A 150 -9.91 -6.14 -4.28
CA MET A 150 -8.52 -6.54 -4.40
C MET A 150 -8.33 -7.99 -3.93
N LYS A 151 -7.46 -8.75 -4.60
CA LYS A 151 -7.16 -10.15 -4.25
C LYS A 151 -5.65 -10.36 -4.18
N LEU A 152 -5.25 -11.41 -3.47
CA LEU A 152 -3.87 -11.89 -3.45
C LEU A 152 -3.74 -13.20 -4.23
N THR A 153 -2.67 -13.31 -5.00
CA THR A 153 -2.23 -14.60 -5.53
C THR A 153 -1.60 -15.44 -4.40
N PRO A 154 -1.42 -16.76 -4.60
CA PRO A 154 -0.66 -17.57 -3.67
C PRO A 154 0.77 -17.09 -3.45
N SER A 155 1.37 -16.29 -4.34
CA SER A 155 2.71 -15.72 -4.13
C SER A 155 2.71 -14.36 -3.39
N GLY A 156 1.55 -13.84 -2.98
CA GLY A 156 1.42 -12.54 -2.32
C GLY A 156 1.37 -11.34 -3.28
N GLN A 157 1.25 -11.58 -4.59
CA GLN A 157 1.04 -10.50 -5.55
C GLN A 157 -0.41 -10.00 -5.48
N ILE A 158 -0.57 -8.69 -5.67
CA ILE A 158 -1.87 -8.02 -5.63
C ILE A 158 -2.50 -8.07 -7.01
N THR A 159 -3.80 -8.31 -7.05
CA THR A 159 -4.62 -8.15 -8.25
C THR A 159 -5.83 -7.27 -7.93
N PRO A 160 -6.22 -6.34 -8.80
CA PRO A 160 -5.59 -6.01 -10.10
C PRO A 160 -4.23 -5.31 -9.94
N ASP A 161 -3.36 -5.39 -10.96
CA ASP A 161 -1.97 -4.89 -10.88
C ASP A 161 -1.90 -3.37 -10.68
N LEU A 162 -2.91 -2.63 -11.14
CA LEU A 162 -3.07 -1.19 -10.90
C LEU A 162 -3.61 -0.94 -9.49
N SER A 163 -2.83 -1.38 -8.50
CA SER A 163 -3.13 -1.25 -7.08
C SER A 163 -1.85 -1.04 -6.28
N THR A 164 -1.97 -0.47 -5.09
CA THR A 164 -0.86 -0.26 -4.16
C THR A 164 -1.31 -0.49 -2.73
N VAL A 165 -0.41 -1.02 -1.91
CA VAL A 165 -0.62 -1.30 -0.48
C VAL A 165 0.59 -0.78 0.28
N ALA A 166 0.35 -0.06 1.38
CA ALA A 166 1.42 0.53 2.17
C ALA A 166 1.10 0.54 3.66
N ILE A 167 2.15 0.31 4.47
CA ILE A 167 2.19 0.71 5.88
C ILE A 167 2.50 2.21 5.94
N VAL A 168 1.85 2.92 6.85
CA VAL A 168 2.06 4.35 7.09
C VAL A 168 2.73 4.53 8.45
N VAL A 169 3.98 4.97 8.42
CA VAL A 169 4.78 5.26 9.61
C VAL A 169 4.58 6.71 9.99
N HIS A 170 3.90 6.93 11.12
CA HIS A 170 3.48 8.27 11.52
C HIS A 170 4.59 9.09 12.19
N HIS A 171 5.69 8.46 12.60
CA HIS A 171 6.81 9.12 13.29
C HIS A 171 7.37 10.29 12.46
N PRO A 172 7.61 11.48 13.05
CA PRO A 172 8.04 12.67 12.32
C PRO A 172 9.41 12.50 11.66
N ASP A 173 10.32 11.74 12.29
CA ASP A 173 11.68 11.50 11.79
C ASP A 173 11.78 10.31 10.81
N ALA A 174 10.64 9.72 10.42
CA ALA A 174 10.63 8.60 9.49
C ALA A 174 11.24 8.99 8.13
N LYS A 175 12.20 8.20 7.67
CA LYS A 175 12.86 8.35 6.37
C LYS A 175 13.12 7.01 5.72
N TYR A 176 13.14 7.00 4.38
CA TYR A 176 13.56 5.83 3.62
C TYR A 176 15.04 5.55 3.84
N SER A 177 15.41 4.28 3.91
CA SER A 177 16.82 3.90 3.85
C SER A 177 17.34 4.16 2.44
N LYS A 178 17.89 5.35 2.19
CA LYS A 178 18.55 5.74 0.94
C LYS A 178 20.05 5.63 1.03
#